data_AF-A0A529HA97-F1
#
_entry.id   AF-A0A529HA97-F1
#
_cell.length_a   1.000
_cell.length_b   1.000
_cell.length_c   1.000
_cell.angle_alpha   90.00
_cell.angle_beta   90.00
_cell.angle_gamma   90.00
#
_symmetry.space_group_name_H-M   'P 1'
#
loop_
_entity.id
_entity.type
_entity.pdbx_description
1 polymer ?
#
loop_
_entity_poly.entity_id
_entity_poly.type
_entity_poly.pdbx_seq_one_letter_code
_entity_poly.pdbx_strand_id
1 'polypeptide(L)' 'RDGKLVVVSRDLTRFTDASFLVPTLQAALDDWRRISPHLAAMAESLENNAVPSARFHEHDAHSPLPRAYQWADGSAY' A
#
# COMPACT_ATOMS: atom_id res chain seq x y z
N ARG A 1 13.12 9.32 5.00
CA ARG A 1 12.99 9.96 3.66
C ARG A 1 12.05 9.06 2.87
N ASP A 2 11.06 9.67 2.25
CA ASP A 2 9.77 9.13 1.78
C ASP A 2 9.74 7.61 1.62
N GLY A 3 9.08 6.93 2.57
CA GLY A 3 8.98 5.46 2.57
C GLY A 3 8.43 4.91 1.26
N LYS A 4 8.62 3.62 1.02
CA LYS A 4 8.17 2.95 -0.21
C LYS A 4 6.70 2.52 -0.10
N LEU A 5 5.93 2.66 -1.19
CA LEU A 5 4.60 2.05 -1.25
C LEU A 5 4.72 0.53 -1.33
N VAL A 6 3.96 -0.15 -0.48
CA VAL A 6 3.84 -1.60 -0.47
C VAL A 6 2.36 -1.99 -0.46
N VAL A 7 2.04 -3.16 -1.01
CA VAL A 7 0.74 -3.82 -0.84
C VAL A 7 0.93 -4.92 0.19
N VAL A 8 0.09 -4.93 1.22
CA VAL A 8 0.17 -5.88 2.34
C VAL A 8 -0.94 -6.93 2.18
N SER A 9 -0.65 -8.17 2.55
CA SER A 9 -1.62 -9.27 2.52
C SER A 9 -2.74 -9.07 3.54
N ARG A 10 -3.89 -9.70 3.32
CA ARG A 10 -5.08 -9.56 4.19
C ARG A 10 -4.84 -10.00 5.63
N ASP A 11 -3.95 -10.96 5.83
CA ASP A 11 -3.55 -11.48 7.14
C ASP A 11 -2.45 -10.64 7.81
N LEU A 12 -2.00 -9.56 7.17
CA LEU A 12 -0.94 -8.65 7.64
C LEU A 12 0.42 -9.33 7.87
N THR A 13 0.66 -10.50 7.26
CA THR A 13 1.93 -11.22 7.48
C THR A 13 2.97 -10.95 6.41
N ARG A 14 2.56 -10.46 5.23
CA ARG A 14 3.42 -10.31 4.05
C ARG A 14 3.13 -9.03 3.30
N PHE A 15 4.11 -8.57 2.53
CA PHE A 15 3.94 -7.47 1.61
C PHE A 15 4.69 -7.71 0.30
N THR A 16 4.27 -7.00 -0.75
CA THR A 16 5.00 -6.86 -2.01
C THR A 16 5.28 -5.38 -2.29
N ASP A 17 6.40 -5.12 -2.94
CA ASP A 17 6.82 -3.75 -3.30
C ASP A 17 5.96 -3.23 -4.44
N ALA A 18 5.33 -2.06 -4.27
CA ALA A 18 4.53 -1.39 -5.31
C ALA A 18 5.18 -0.09 -5.81
N SER A 19 6.40 0.22 -5.35
CA SER A 19 7.10 1.46 -5.68
C SER A 19 7.49 1.56 -7.16
N PHE A 20 7.62 0.42 -7.85
CA PHE A 20 7.85 0.36 -9.28
C PHE A 20 6.65 0.85 -10.10
N LEU A 21 5.43 0.72 -9.57
CA LEU A 21 4.20 1.21 -10.20
C LEU A 21 3.97 2.67 -9.83
N VAL A 22 4.11 3.01 -8.54
CA VAL A 22 3.92 4.36 -8.02
C VAL A 22 4.74 4.53 -6.74
N PRO A 23 5.57 5.58 -6.64
CA PRO A 23 6.62 5.62 -5.62
C PRO A 23 6.09 5.78 -4.19
N THR A 24 4.92 6.41 -4.02
CA THR A 24 4.33 6.72 -2.71
C THR A 24 2.81 6.58 -2.74
N LEU A 25 2.18 6.45 -1.56
CA LEU A 25 0.72 6.46 -1.44
C LEU A 25 0.13 7.79 -1.94
N GLN A 26 0.80 8.92 -1.69
CA GLN A 26 0.33 10.22 -2.16
C GLN A 26 0.23 10.24 -3.70
N ALA A 27 1.27 9.80 -4.40
CA ALA A 27 1.24 9.73 -5.86
C ALA A 27 0.19 8.73 -6.38
N ALA A 28 -0.13 7.68 -5.61
CA ALA A 28 -1.21 6.77 -5.94
C ALA A 28 -2.58 7.45 -5.80
N LEU A 29 -2.78 8.27 -4.77
CA LEU A 29 -4.02 9.01 -4.54
C LEU A 29 -4.23 10.13 -5.57
N ASP A 30 -3.15 10.81 -5.97
CA ASP A 30 -3.19 11.87 -7.00
C ASP A 30 -3.72 11.35 -8.35
N ASP A 31 -3.51 10.06 -8.65
CA ASP A 31 -3.94 9.39 -9.88
C ASP A 31 -4.71 8.08 -9.62
N TRP A 32 -5.59 8.12 -8.61
CA TRP A 32 -6.22 6.92 -8.05
C TRP A 32 -7.01 6.10 -9.08
N ARG A 33 -7.71 6.76 -10.00
CA ARG A 33 -8.51 6.07 -11.03
C ARG A 33 -7.65 5.20 -11.94
N ARG A 34 -6.41 5.62 -12.22
CA ARG A 34 -5.48 4.84 -13.03
C ARG A 34 -4.77 3.78 -12.20
N ILE A 35 -4.35 4.13 -10.99
CA ILE A 35 -3.46 3.29 -10.17
C ILE A 35 -4.20 2.18 -9.41
N SER A 36 -5.42 2.44 -8.94
CA SER A 36 -6.16 1.51 -8.08
C SER A 36 -6.40 0.11 -8.70
N PRO A 37 -6.71 -0.06 -9.99
CA PRO A 37 -6.89 -1.41 -10.57
C PRO A 37 -5.59 -2.22 -10.57
N HIS A 38 -4.45 -1.56 -10.78
CA HIS A 38 -3.13 -2.21 -10.75
C HIS A 38 -2.76 -2.65 -9.33
N LEU A 39 -3.01 -1.79 -8.32
CA LEU A 39 -2.80 -2.16 -6.92
C LEU A 39 -3.72 -3.32 -6.49
N ALA A 40 -4.96 -3.36 -6.97
CA ALA A 40 -5.88 -4.46 -6.70
C ALA A 40 -5.39 -5.79 -7.32
N ALA A 41 -4.89 -5.77 -8.55
CA ALA A 41 -4.31 -6.94 -9.20
C ALA A 41 -3.05 -7.45 -8.48
N MET A 42 -2.22 -6.52 -7.96
CA MET A 42 -1.06 -6.87 -7.14
C MET A 42 -1.48 -7.50 -5.81
N ALA A 43 -2.54 -6.98 -5.17
CA ALA A 43 -3.08 -7.56 -3.94
C ALA A 43 -3.57 -9.00 -4.18
N GLU A 44 -4.33 -9.24 -5.25
CA GLU A 44 -4.75 -10.59 -5.63
C GLU A 44 -3.56 -11.51 -5.91
N SER A 45 -2.54 -11.01 -6.62
CA SER A 45 -1.33 -11.78 -6.91
C SER A 45 -0.55 -12.11 -5.63
N LEU A 46 -0.53 -11.20 -4.64
CA LEU A 46 0.11 -11.43 -3.34
C LEU A 46 -0.63 -12.53 -2.55
N GLU A 47 -1.95 -12.49 -2.55
CA GLU A 47 -2.78 -13.55 -1.92
C GLU A 47 -2.53 -14.92 -2.59
N ASN A 48 -2.38 -14.93 -3.91
CA ASN A 48 -2.13 -16.14 -4.69
C ASN A 48 -0.66 -16.60 -4.71
N ASN A 49 0.25 -15.93 -3.97
CA ASN A 49 1.70 -16.20 -4.00
C ASN A 49 2.34 -16.05 -5.40
N ALA A 50 1.70 -15.29 -6.30
CA ALA A 50 2.12 -15.11 -7.69
C ALA A 50 3.12 -13.95 -7.87
N VAL A 51 3.46 -13.24 -6.79
CA VAL A 51 4.47 -12.18 -6.78
C VAL A 51 5.49 -12.39 -5.66
N PRO A 52 6.73 -11.90 -5.83
CA PRO A 52 7.69 -11.86 -4.73
C PRO A 52 7.11 -11.12 -3.53
N SER A 53 7.25 -11.72 -2.36
CA SER A 53 6.79 -11.13 -1.09
C SER A 53 7.83 -11.32 0.01
N ALA A 54 7.79 -10.41 0.97
CA ALA A 54 8.60 -10.47 2.19
C ALA A 54 7.68 -10.42 3.41
N ARG A 55 8.20 -10.82 4.58
CA ARG A 55 7.45 -10.73 5.84
C ARG A 55 7.16 -9.28 6.17
N PHE A 56 5.91 -8.97 6.48
CA PHE A 56 5.50 -7.68 6.98
C PHE A 56 5.74 -7.62 8.49
N HIS A 57 6.39 -6.54 8.92
CA HIS A 57 6.63 -6.23 10.32
C HIS A 57 5.97 -4.88 10.59
N GLU A 58 4.88 -4.89 11.37
CA GLU A 58 4.11 -3.67 11.67
C GLU A 58 4.98 -2.59 12.31
N HIS A 59 5.99 -2.96 13.09
CA HIS A 59 6.93 -2.03 13.72
C HIS A 59 7.85 -1.30 12.72
N ASP A 60 8.05 -1.85 11.53
CA ASP A 60 8.82 -1.24 10.45
C ASP A 60 7.93 -0.37 9.53
N ALA A 61 6.62 -0.42 9.72
CA ALA A 61 5.68 0.37 8.94
C ALA A 61 5.71 1.83 9.39
N HIS A 62 5.96 2.73 8.45
CA HIS A 62 5.68 4.15 8.66
C HIS A 62 4.16 4.38 8.70
N SER A 63 3.71 5.46 9.35
CA SER A 63 2.33 5.94 9.21
C SER A 63 1.95 5.97 7.73
N PRO A 64 0.77 5.44 7.32
CA PRO A 64 0.40 5.30 5.91
C PRO A 64 0.47 6.62 5.13
N LEU A 65 0.39 7.76 5.85
CA LEU A 65 0.75 9.08 5.33
C LEU A 65 1.74 9.78 6.29
N PRO A 66 3.05 9.79 6.01
CA PRO A 66 4.03 10.50 6.84
C PRO A 66 3.88 12.03 6.79
N ARG A 67 3.11 12.55 5.82
CA ARG A 67 2.73 13.96 5.66
C ARG A 67 1.40 14.03 4.89
N ALA A 68 0.28 14.06 5.61
CA ALA A 68 -1.07 14.13 5.05
C ALA A 68 -1.54 15.60 4.98
N TYR A 69 -2.07 16.04 3.83
CA TYR A 69 -2.67 17.37 3.67
C TYR A 69 -4.16 17.43 4.03
N GLN A 70 -4.84 16.30 4.28
CA GLN A 70 -6.20 16.28 4.84
C GLN A 70 -6.43 15.00 5.65
N TRP A 71 -7.05 15.17 6.81
CA TRP A 71 -7.58 14.11 7.67
C TRP A 71 -9.11 14.19 7.59
N ALA A 72 -9.78 13.10 7.22
CA ALA A 72 -11.22 12.97 7.35
C ALA A 72 -11.47 11.76 8.26
N ASP A 73 -11.81 12.03 9.51
CA ASP A 73 -12.32 11.05 10.47
C ASP A 73 -13.78 10.78 10.15
N GLY A 74 -14.06 9.57 9.66
CA GLY A 74 -15.41 9.06 9.58
C GLY A 74 -15.63 8.13 10.75
N SER A 75 -16.15 8.64 11.87
CA SER A 75 -16.74 7.80 12.91
C SER A 75 -17.94 7.08 12.30
N ALA A 76 -17.77 5.81 11.94
CA ALA A 76 -18.86 4.92 11.58
C ALA A 76 -18.80 3.72 12.53
N TYR A 77 -19.74 3.71 13.47
CA TYR A 77 -20.11 2.56 14.30
C TYR A 77 -20.56 1.37 13.43
#